data_AF-A0A969Q2E4-F1
#
_entry.id   AF-A0A969Q2E4-F1
#
_cell.length_a   1.000
_cell.length_b   1.000
_cell.length_c   1.000
_cell.angle_alpha   90.00
_cell.angle_beta   90.00
_cell.angle_gamma   90.00
#
_symmetry.space_group_name_H-M   'P 1'
#
loop_
_entity.id
_entity.type
_entity.pdbx_description
1 polymer ?
#
loop_
_entity_poly.entity_id
_entity_poly.type
_entity_poly.pdbx_seq_one_letter_code
_entity_poly.pdbx_strand_id
1 'polypeptide(L)' 'MCFLGAKEQAQLALYYAAADAVLVPSDYESFGMVALEAMACGTPVIASEVGGWPISSKMARQAILCPCGT' A
#
# COMPACT_ATOMS: atom_id res chain seq x y z
N MET A 1 10.34 -7.87 16.02
CA MET A 1 9.61 -8.13 14.77
C MET A 1 8.63 -9.26 15.02
N CYS A 2 7.34 -9.03 14.80
CA CYS A 2 6.28 -10.02 14.96
C CYS A 2 5.70 -10.32 13.58
N PHE A 3 5.68 -11.59 13.19
CA PHE A 3 4.99 -12.05 11.99
C PHE A 3 3.62 -12.56 12.40
N LEU A 4 2.56 -11.91 11.91
CA LEU A 4 1.18 -12.18 12.33
C LEU A 4 0.51 -13.32 11.55
N GLY A 5 1.16 -13.82 10.49
CA GLY A 5 0.61 -14.83 9.58
C GLY A 5 -0.56 -14.30 8.74
N ALA A 6 -1.26 -15.21 8.06
CA ALA A 6 -2.45 -14.87 7.31
C ALA A 6 -3.56 -14.38 8.25
N LYS A 7 -4.26 -13.31 7.86
CA LYS A 7 -5.42 -12.75 8.55
C LYS A 7 -6.60 -12.66 7.60
N GLU A 8 -7.79 -12.63 8.17
CA GLU A 8 -9.01 -12.43 7.39
C GLU A 8 -9.09 -10.98 6.87
N GLN A 9 -9.73 -10.80 5.71
CA GLN A 9 -9.88 -9.48 5.06
C GLN A 9 -10.51 -8.43 5.97
N ALA A 10 -11.49 -8.84 6.80
CA ALA A 10 -12.14 -7.94 7.74
C ALA A 10 -11.19 -7.42 8.83
N GLN A 11 -10.18 -8.22 9.22
CA GLN A 11 -9.19 -7.84 10.21
C GLN A 11 -8.08 -6.99 9.61
N LEU A 12 -7.75 -7.17 8.33
CA LEU A 12 -6.74 -6.40 7.61
C LEU A 12 -7.01 -4.89 7.68
N ALA A 13 -8.27 -4.46 7.58
CA ALA A 13 -8.62 -3.05 7.72
C ALA A 13 -8.22 -2.44 9.08
N LEU A 14 -8.34 -3.20 10.16
CA LEU A 14 -7.91 -2.76 11.50
C LEU A 14 -6.39 -2.67 11.59
N TYR A 15 -5.68 -3.60 10.96
CA TYR A 15 -4.21 -3.56 10.90
C TYR A 15 -3.71 -2.41 10.05
N TYR A 16 -4.34 -2.14 8.91
CA TYR A 16 -4.04 -0.96 8.10
C TYR A 16 -4.31 0.30 8.93
N ALA A 17 -5.51 0.49 9.47
CA ALA A 17 -5.81 1.69 10.28
C ALA A 17 -4.88 1.91 11.49
N ALA A 18 -4.32 0.83 12.06
CA ALA A 18 -3.37 0.91 13.18
C ALA A 18 -1.91 1.07 12.73
N ALA A 19 -1.60 0.93 11.44
CA ALA A 19 -0.24 1.05 10.93
C ALA A 19 0.12 2.52 10.65
N ASP A 20 1.37 2.90 10.94
CA ASP A 20 1.86 4.24 10.60
C ASP A 20 2.12 4.41 9.10
N ALA A 21 2.44 3.32 8.41
CA ALA A 21 2.64 3.26 6.96
C ALA A 21 2.55 1.81 6.43
N VAL A 22 2.16 1.66 5.16
CA VAL A 22 2.13 0.38 4.44
C VAL A 22 3.17 0.40 3.32
N LEU A 23 4.11 -0.53 3.34
CA LEU A 23 5.13 -0.67 2.30
C LEU A 23 4.72 -1.76 1.31
N VAL A 24 4.66 -1.41 0.02
CA VAL A 24 4.36 -2.32 -1.09
C VAL A 24 5.56 -2.30 -2.06
N PRO A 25 6.62 -3.08 -1.79
CA PRO A 25 7.82 -3.12 -2.61
C PRO A 25 7.66 -4.02 -3.85
N SER A 26 6.45 -4.08 -4.41
CA SER A 26 6.14 -4.92 -5.58
C SER A 26 6.60 -4.23 -6.87
N ASP A 27 7.36 -4.94 -7.71
CA ASP A 27 7.78 -4.43 -9.04
C ASP A 27 6.61 -4.37 -10.04
N TYR A 28 5.59 -5.21 -9.82
CA TYR A 28 4.39 -5.25 -10.64
C TYR A 28 3.22 -5.77 -9.82
N GLU A 29 2.23 -4.92 -9.58
CA GLU A 29 0.98 -5.29 -8.93
C GLU A 29 -0.18 -4.92 -9.85
N SER A 30 -0.95 -5.91 -10.30
CA SER A 30 -1.91 -5.72 -11.42
C SER A 30 -2.96 -4.64 -11.17
N PHE A 31 -3.39 -4.44 -9.93
CA PHE A 31 -4.42 -3.44 -9.57
C PHE A 31 -4.10 -2.65 -8.30
N GLY A 32 -3.00 -2.97 -7.59
CA GLY A 32 -2.65 -2.31 -6.34
C GLY A 32 -3.74 -2.37 -5.28
N MET A 33 -4.51 -3.48 -5.21
CA MET A 33 -5.65 -3.60 -4.29
C MET A 33 -5.24 -3.40 -2.84
N VAL A 34 -4.05 -3.89 -2.45
CA VAL A 34 -3.49 -3.68 -1.10
C VAL A 34 -3.27 -2.20 -0.81
N ALA A 35 -2.69 -1.47 -1.77
CA ALA A 35 -2.50 -0.02 -1.65
C ALA A 35 -3.85 0.73 -1.59
N LEU A 36 -4.84 0.33 -2.38
CA LEU A 36 -6.18 0.92 -2.36
C LEU A 36 -6.89 0.69 -1.01
N GLU A 37 -6.78 -0.51 -0.44
CA GLU A 37 -7.34 -0.85 0.87
C GLU A 37 -6.68 -0.05 1.99
N ALA A 38 -5.34 0.04 1.98
CA ALA A 38 -4.59 0.85 2.93
C ALA A 38 -4.97 2.34 2.85
N MET A 39 -5.10 2.90 1.65
CA MET A 39 -5.50 4.30 1.49
C MET A 39 -6.98 4.53 1.83
N ALA A 40 -7.85 3.56 1.57
CA ALA A 40 -9.25 3.61 2.02
C ALA A 40 -9.35 3.64 3.56
N CYS A 41 -8.40 3.00 4.25
CA CYS A 41 -8.25 3.06 5.70
C CYS A 41 -7.57 4.35 6.19
N GLY A 42 -7.14 5.25 5.29
CA GLY A 42 -6.47 6.50 5.63
C GLY A 42 -4.98 6.36 5.95
N THR A 43 -4.40 5.19 5.70
CA THR A 43 -2.96 4.97 5.93
C THR A 43 -2.09 5.38 4.76
N PRO A 44 -0.92 5.99 5.03
CA PRO A 44 0.02 6.33 3.99
C PRO A 44 0.65 5.05 3.42
N VAL A 45 0.81 5.02 2.10
CA VAL A 45 1.37 3.89 1.35
C VAL A 45 2.70 4.31 0.75
N ILE A 46 3.71 3.46 0.87
CA ILE A 46 5.00 3.62 0.22
C ILE A 46 5.10 2.49 -0.79
N ALA A 47 5.26 2.81 -2.06
CA ALA A 47 5.29 1.80 -3.11
C ALA A 47 6.30 2.13 -4.21
N SER A 48 6.67 1.12 -4.98
CA SER A 48 7.59 1.29 -6.10
C SER A 48 6.92 2.05 -7.25
N GLU A 49 7.68 2.91 -7.96
CA GLU A 49 7.19 3.70 -9.10
C GLU A 49 6.91 2.85 -10.36
N VAL A 50 7.13 1.54 -10.28
CA VAL A 50 6.89 0.59 -11.38
C VAL A 50 5.55 -0.13 -11.22
N GLY A 51 4.88 -0.36 -12.36
CA GLY A 51 3.55 -0.94 -12.42
C GLY A 51 2.50 0.06 -12.91
N GLY A 52 1.48 -0.39 -13.62
CA GLY A 52 0.43 0.49 -14.18
C GLY A 52 -0.49 1.04 -13.10
N TRP A 53 -0.01 2.01 -12.32
CA TRP A 53 -0.76 2.69 -11.26
C TRP A 53 -1.89 3.57 -11.85
N PRO A 54 -3.18 3.32 -11.55
CA PRO A 54 -4.24 4.27 -11.80
C PRO A 54 -4.49 5.13 -10.55
N ILE A 55 -3.43 5.59 -9.85
CA ILE A 55 -3.65 6.53 -8.74
C ILE A 55 -3.85 7.92 -9.32
N SER A 56 -5.11 8.36 -9.34
CA SER A 56 -5.48 9.73 -9.67
C SER A 56 -4.62 10.70 -8.85
N SER A 57 -4.15 11.77 -9.49
CA SER A 57 -3.22 12.79 -8.95
C SER A 57 -3.59 13.40 -7.59
N LYS A 58 -4.79 13.14 -7.06
CA LYS A 58 -5.22 13.50 -5.70
C LYS A 58 -4.65 12.59 -4.60
N MET A 59 -4.25 11.37 -4.93
CA MET A 59 -3.82 10.35 -3.96
C MET A 59 -2.34 10.43 -3.57
N ALA A 60 -1.54 11.18 -4.33
CA ALA A 60 -0.10 11.36 -4.12
C ALA A 60 0.26 11.97 -2.74
N ARG A 61 -0.68 12.61 -2.03
CA ARG A 61 -0.40 13.17 -0.69
C ARG A 61 -0.14 12.08 0.36
N GLN A 62 -0.66 10.88 0.14
CA GLN A 62 -0.53 9.74 1.05
C GLN A 62 0.30 8.62 0.43
N ALA A 63 0.78 8.78 -0.80
CA ALA A 63 1.57 7.79 -1.51
C ALA A 63 2.99 8.32 -1.77
N ILE A 64 4.01 7.66 -1.21
CA ILE A 64 5.41 7.95 -1.54
C ILE A 64 5.85 6.92 -2.58
N LEU A 65 6.18 7.41 -3.76
CA LEU A 65 6.73 6.58 -4.84
C LEU A 65 8.25 6.54 -4.70
N CYS A 66 8.79 5.33 -4.59
CA CYS A 66 10.22 5.08 -4.61
C CYS A 66 10.61 4.64 -6.03
N PRO A 67 11.55 5.33 -6.71
CA PRO A 67 12.05 4.87 -7.99
C PRO A 67 12.77 3.52 -7.80
N CYS A 68 12.42 2.52 -8.61
CA CYS A 68 13.16 1.26 -8.62
C CYS A 68 14.60 1.54 -9.11
N GLY A 69 15.60 1.22 -8.29
CA GLY A 69 16.99 1.21 -8.75
C GLY A 69 17.18 0.08 -9.75
N THR A 70 17.72 0.41 -10.92
CA THR A 70 18.27 -0.53 -11.94
C THR A 70 19.08 -1.66 -11.35
#